data_AF-A0A924DP82-F1
#
_entry.id   AF-A0A924DP82-F1
#
_cell.length_a   1.000
_cell.length_b   1.000
_cell.length_c   1.000
_cell.angle_alpha   90.00
_cell.angle_beta   90.00
_cell.angle_gamma   90.00
#
_symmetry.space_group_name_H-M   'P 1'
#
loop_
_entity.id
_entity.type
_entity.pdbx_description
1 polymer ?
#
loop_
_entity_poly.entity_id
_entity_poly.type
_entity_poly.pdbx_seq_one_letter_code
_entity_poly.pdbx_strand_id
1 'polypeptide(L)'
;MAQKYFTGLNYTLGNEDTSVEIELVKQLRPKSIFSVCGSGGRALPLCGEAIDLTLSDLSLEQIHLAMLREATYKQLSHQDFLLFWGYFPFSDNNFCDSRKNFFLKLEISSEVRNYFQNIFDEIQFTSLLYLGKWERTFQVLAKINRALLGRDFDRILRFDDLNAQKKYYQNEFPHYRWKAVIFLLGNKALFNALLYKGDFIEKNSPESHFDYYYNAFDRLFTQDIAQKSFFLQLCFYGKINSIAGVPVEASLETHQRISGSHTKTHYLNEDLITHLKSGNKTYDFLSLSDVPSYFRGELEENFMQNIRPGLRPGAIIVNRYYLRKANCNLSGFEDITKDHKDLIASEKVQMYDICIYRYEP
;
A
#
# COMPACT_ATOMS: atom_id res chain seq x y z
N MET A 1 -21.99 -9.66 -17.84
CA MET A 1 -22.25 -8.20 -17.76
C MET A 1 -21.48 -7.50 -16.62
N ALA A 2 -20.74 -8.20 -15.75
CA ALA A 2 -19.91 -7.65 -14.67
C ALA A 2 -18.53 -7.09 -15.12
N GLN A 3 -18.34 -6.77 -16.41
CA GLN A 3 -17.02 -6.43 -16.96
C GLN A 3 -16.93 -4.96 -17.42
N LYS A 4 -18.05 -4.22 -17.40
CA LYS A 4 -18.14 -2.87 -17.98
C LYS A 4 -17.90 -1.74 -16.97
N TYR A 5 -17.92 -2.00 -15.66
CA TYR A 5 -17.80 -0.95 -14.62
C TYR A 5 -16.65 -1.15 -13.60
N PHE A 6 -15.98 -2.30 -13.58
CA PHE A 6 -14.76 -2.49 -12.75
C PHE A 6 -13.47 -1.88 -13.35
N THR A 7 -13.60 -0.98 -14.32
CA THR A 7 -12.50 -0.15 -14.80
C THR A 7 -12.37 1.07 -13.90
N GLY A 8 -11.60 0.99 -12.81
CA GLY A 8 -11.30 2.18 -11.99
C GLY A 8 -10.44 1.92 -10.76
N LEU A 9 -10.80 0.94 -9.92
CA LEU A 9 -10.06 0.67 -8.68
C LEU A 9 -8.88 -0.26 -8.94
N ASN A 10 -7.66 0.27 -8.81
CA ASN A 10 -6.43 -0.50 -8.97
C ASN A 10 -6.14 -1.37 -7.73
N TYR A 11 -6.38 -0.81 -6.55
CA TYR A 11 -6.27 -1.48 -5.24
C TYR A 11 -7.20 -0.75 -4.26
N THR A 12 -7.74 -1.48 -3.27
CA THR A 12 -8.64 -0.94 -2.26
C THR A 12 -8.11 -1.07 -0.83
N LEU A 13 -7.14 -1.96 -0.61
CA LEU A 13 -6.28 -2.09 0.57
C LEU A 13 -5.02 -1.24 0.37
N GLY A 14 -4.34 -0.81 1.44
CA GLY A 14 -2.97 -0.30 1.32
C GLY A 14 -2.05 -1.39 0.75
N ASN A 15 -1.48 -1.16 -0.44
CA ASN A 15 -0.63 -2.13 -1.14
C ASN A 15 0.83 -2.15 -0.62
N GLU A 16 1.17 -1.24 0.28
CA GLU A 16 2.50 -1.04 0.88
C GLU A 16 2.33 -0.91 2.41
N ASP A 17 3.33 -1.31 3.20
CA ASP A 17 3.28 -1.05 4.65
C ASP A 17 3.80 0.36 4.96
N THR A 18 2.89 1.21 5.46
CA THR A 18 3.14 2.63 5.76
C THR A 18 3.82 2.86 7.11
N SER A 19 4.19 1.80 7.84
CA SER A 19 4.81 1.92 9.16
C SER A 19 6.07 2.80 9.13
N VAL A 20 6.86 2.74 8.06
CA VAL A 20 8.05 3.57 7.82
C VAL A 20 7.68 5.06 7.78
N GLU A 21 6.76 5.45 6.91
CA GLU A 21 6.36 6.86 6.77
C GLU A 21 5.66 7.39 8.01
N ILE A 22 4.83 6.57 8.68
CA ILE A 22 4.18 6.94 9.94
C ILE A 22 5.22 7.28 11.01
N GLU A 23 6.24 6.44 11.17
CA GLU A 23 7.27 6.64 12.19
C GLU A 23 8.14 7.87 11.90
N LEU A 24 8.53 8.06 10.63
CA LEU A 24 9.25 9.27 10.22
C LEU A 24 8.44 10.54 10.49
N VAL A 25 7.15 10.54 10.14
CA VAL A 25 6.28 11.69 10.36
C VAL A 25 6.08 11.98 11.86
N LYS A 26 5.96 10.96 12.72
CA LYS A 26 5.92 11.13 14.18
C LYS A 26 7.19 11.79 14.73
N GLN A 27 8.35 11.39 14.22
CA GLN A 27 9.65 11.93 14.64
C GLN A 27 9.86 13.37 14.17
N LEU A 28 9.51 13.65 12.91
CA LEU A 28 9.79 14.92 12.24
C LEU A 28 8.72 16.00 12.51
N ARG A 29 7.47 15.58 12.79
CA ARG A 29 6.31 16.46 12.95
C ARG A 29 6.17 17.50 11.83
N PRO A 30 6.15 17.06 10.55
CA PRO A 30 6.02 17.97 9.42
C PRO A 30 4.71 18.75 9.50
N LYS A 31 4.71 20.03 9.10
CA LYS A 31 3.47 20.81 9.05
C LYS A 31 2.67 20.49 7.79
N SER A 32 3.37 20.22 6.70
CA SER A 32 2.84 20.07 5.35
C SER A 32 3.34 18.76 4.73
N ILE A 33 2.42 17.83 4.47
CA ILE A 33 2.70 16.53 3.84
C ILE A 33 2.08 16.48 2.45
N PHE A 34 2.81 15.96 1.48
CA PHE A 34 2.26 15.49 0.21
C PHE A 34 2.42 13.98 0.10
N SER A 35 1.38 13.30 -0.39
CA SER A 35 1.42 11.86 -0.63
C SER A 35 0.71 11.50 -1.93
N VAL A 36 1.22 10.51 -2.65
CA VAL A 36 0.42 9.79 -3.64
C VAL A 36 -0.78 9.16 -2.91
N CYS A 37 -1.98 9.39 -3.44
CA CYS A 37 -3.24 9.07 -2.78
C CYS A 37 -3.47 7.57 -2.66
N GLY A 38 -3.49 6.86 -3.80
CA GLY A 38 -3.88 5.46 -3.85
C GLY A 38 -5.27 5.22 -3.26
N SER A 39 -5.44 4.13 -2.52
CA SER A 39 -6.70 3.82 -1.82
C SER A 39 -6.98 4.70 -0.58
N GLY A 40 -6.12 5.67 -0.31
CA GLY A 40 -6.05 6.40 0.96
C GLY A 40 -5.47 5.56 2.11
N GLY A 41 -5.29 4.25 1.92
CA GLY A 41 -4.79 3.32 2.92
C GLY A 41 -3.40 3.64 3.44
N ARG A 42 -2.50 4.04 2.53
CA ARG A 42 -1.13 4.48 2.86
C ARG A 42 -1.05 5.96 3.24
N ALA A 43 -1.89 6.77 2.64
CA ALA A 43 -1.80 8.22 2.74
C ALA A 43 -2.46 8.79 4.00
N LEU A 44 -3.69 8.36 4.32
CA LEU A 44 -4.47 8.86 5.45
C LEU A 44 -3.85 8.55 6.83
N PRO A 45 -3.11 7.44 7.04
CA PRO A 45 -2.37 7.24 8.28
C PRO A 45 -1.29 8.29 8.56
N LEU A 46 -0.98 9.17 7.62
CA LEU A 46 -0.08 10.31 7.86
C LEU A 46 -0.82 11.50 8.51
N CYS A 47 -2.17 11.48 8.56
CA CYS A 47 -2.95 12.46 9.31
C CYS A 47 -2.67 12.39 10.82
N GLY A 48 -2.92 13.51 11.51
CA GLY A 48 -2.75 13.65 12.97
C GLY A 48 -1.45 14.33 13.38
N GLU A 49 -0.38 14.12 12.62
CA GLU A 49 0.93 14.73 12.91
C GLU A 49 1.14 16.04 12.13
N ALA A 50 0.45 16.21 11.01
CA ALA A 50 0.55 17.37 10.13
C ALA A 50 -0.67 18.29 10.20
N ILE A 51 -0.46 19.56 9.83
CA ILE A 51 -1.53 20.55 9.69
C ILE A 51 -2.26 20.34 8.37
N ASP A 52 -1.52 20.13 7.28
CA ASP A 52 -2.07 19.92 5.95
C ASP A 52 -1.54 18.62 5.34
N LEU A 53 -2.45 17.84 4.75
CA LEU A 53 -2.14 16.66 3.96
C LEU A 53 -2.69 16.83 2.54
N THR A 54 -1.82 16.88 1.54
CA THR A 54 -2.22 16.91 0.13
C THR A 54 -2.08 15.53 -0.48
N LEU A 55 -3.17 14.98 -1.00
CA LEU A 55 -3.25 13.69 -1.66
C LEU A 55 -3.48 13.87 -3.16
N SER A 56 -2.59 13.31 -3.97
CA SER A 56 -2.66 13.41 -5.44
C SER A 56 -2.81 12.05 -6.09
N ASP A 57 -3.71 11.93 -7.07
CA ASP A 57 -3.83 10.76 -7.93
C ASP A 57 -4.31 11.15 -9.33
N LEU A 58 -3.93 10.36 -10.33
CA LEU A 58 -4.49 10.48 -11.68
C LEU A 58 -5.86 9.82 -11.78
N SER A 59 -6.16 8.82 -10.94
CA SER A 59 -7.47 8.17 -10.88
C SER A 59 -8.40 8.89 -9.91
N LEU A 60 -9.47 9.47 -10.47
CA LEU A 60 -10.53 10.07 -9.67
C LEU A 60 -11.23 9.03 -8.79
N GLU A 61 -11.31 7.78 -9.23
CA GLU A 61 -11.87 6.67 -8.47
C GLU A 61 -11.06 6.37 -7.19
N GLN A 62 -9.73 6.44 -7.27
CA GLN A 62 -8.86 6.29 -6.10
C GLN A 62 -8.99 7.47 -5.13
N ILE A 63 -9.13 8.69 -5.67
CA ILE A 63 -9.45 9.87 -4.86
C ILE A 63 -10.79 9.70 -4.13
N HIS A 64 -11.85 9.29 -4.83
CA HIS A 64 -13.14 9.01 -4.19
C HIS A 64 -13.01 7.94 -3.10
N LEU A 65 -12.22 6.89 -3.33
CA LEU A 65 -11.99 5.84 -2.34
C LEU A 65 -11.29 6.38 -1.09
N ALA A 66 -10.28 7.22 -1.24
CA ALA A 66 -9.61 7.87 -0.13
C ALA A 66 -10.58 8.80 0.64
N MET A 67 -11.42 9.58 -0.06
CA MET A 67 -12.44 10.42 0.57
C MET A 67 -13.47 9.61 1.37
N LEU A 68 -13.94 8.48 0.83
CA LEU A 68 -14.81 7.56 1.56
C LEU A 68 -14.11 7.00 2.81
N ARG A 69 -12.84 6.62 2.68
CA ARG A 69 -12.03 6.10 3.78
C ARG A 69 -11.82 7.13 4.88
N GLU A 70 -11.50 8.37 4.52
CA GLU A 70 -11.42 9.48 5.48
C GLU A 70 -12.74 9.69 6.22
N ALA A 71 -13.86 9.73 5.49
CA ALA A 71 -15.18 9.87 6.10
C ALA A 71 -15.47 8.75 7.12
N THR A 72 -15.09 7.51 6.79
CA THR A 72 -15.26 6.38 7.73
C THR A 72 -14.39 6.51 8.99
N TYR A 73 -13.14 6.99 8.89
CA TYR A 73 -12.33 7.26 10.09
C TYR A 73 -12.94 8.35 10.99
N LYS A 74 -13.56 9.36 10.37
CA LYS A 74 -14.09 10.52 11.08
C LYS A 74 -15.45 10.26 11.73
N GLN A 75 -16.27 9.36 11.15
CA GLN A 75 -17.67 9.23 11.52
C GLN A 75 -18.06 7.88 12.12
N LEU A 76 -17.20 6.86 11.98
CA LEU A 76 -17.47 5.54 12.53
C LEU A 76 -16.60 5.27 13.77
N SER A 77 -17.08 4.37 14.64
CA SER A 77 -16.20 3.78 15.65
C SER A 77 -15.15 2.89 14.97
N HIS A 78 -14.04 2.58 15.64
CA HIS A 78 -13.02 1.70 15.08
C HIS A 78 -13.59 0.32 14.69
N GLN A 79 -14.48 -0.24 15.51
CA GLN A 79 -15.13 -1.51 15.20
C GLN A 79 -16.02 -1.41 13.95
N ASP A 80 -16.81 -0.34 13.84
CA ASP A 80 -17.69 -0.12 12.69
C ASP A 80 -16.89 0.17 11.42
N PHE A 81 -15.76 0.86 11.54
CA PHE A 81 -14.79 1.03 10.46
C PHE A 81 -14.26 -0.32 9.97
N LEU A 82 -13.81 -1.20 10.88
CA LEU A 82 -13.33 -2.54 10.52
C LEU A 82 -14.43 -3.36 9.82
N LEU A 83 -15.66 -3.28 10.33
CA LEU A 83 -16.82 -3.95 9.75
C LEU A 83 -17.18 -3.42 8.36
N PHE A 84 -17.25 -2.09 8.23
CA PHE A 84 -17.56 -1.39 6.98
C PHE A 84 -16.64 -1.84 5.86
N TRP A 85 -15.33 -1.78 6.12
CA TRP A 85 -14.33 -2.20 5.15
C TRP A 85 -14.25 -3.72 5.03
N GLY A 86 -14.56 -4.49 6.07
CA GLY A 86 -14.47 -5.95 6.07
C GLY A 86 -13.07 -6.48 6.41
N TYR A 87 -12.33 -5.75 7.25
CA TYR A 87 -11.13 -6.29 7.89
C TYR A 87 -11.49 -7.41 8.85
N PHE A 88 -10.54 -8.29 9.15
CA PHE A 88 -10.72 -9.35 10.15
C PHE A 88 -11.15 -8.77 11.53
N PRO A 89 -12.11 -9.39 12.25
CA PRO A 89 -12.84 -10.63 11.94
C PRO A 89 -14.10 -10.44 11.08
N PHE A 90 -14.40 -9.22 10.62
CA PHE A 90 -15.62 -8.87 9.90
C PHE A 90 -15.54 -9.13 8.39
N SER A 91 -14.70 -10.07 7.95
CA SER A 91 -14.48 -10.38 6.53
C SER A 91 -15.66 -11.09 5.84
N ASP A 92 -16.68 -11.46 6.61
CA ASP A 92 -17.80 -12.27 6.13
C ASP A 92 -18.91 -11.40 5.49
N ASN A 93 -19.70 -12.05 4.62
CA ASN A 93 -20.84 -11.41 3.95
C ASN A 93 -22.05 -11.17 4.86
N ASN A 94 -22.01 -11.67 6.10
CA ASN A 94 -23.11 -11.51 7.07
C ASN A 94 -23.31 -10.06 7.54
N PHE A 95 -22.46 -9.13 7.10
CA PHE A 95 -22.49 -7.72 7.50
C PHE A 95 -23.05 -6.78 6.44
N CYS A 96 -23.63 -7.27 5.33
CA CYS A 96 -24.13 -6.42 4.24
C CYS A 96 -25.12 -5.35 4.71
N ASP A 97 -26.11 -5.71 5.54
CA ASP A 97 -27.10 -4.75 6.07
C ASP A 97 -26.44 -3.68 6.95
N SER A 98 -25.44 -4.07 7.74
CA SER A 98 -24.68 -3.13 8.57
C SER A 98 -23.87 -2.17 7.70
N ARG A 99 -23.17 -2.67 6.67
CA ARG A 99 -22.42 -1.84 5.71
C ARG A 99 -23.34 -0.86 4.99
N LYS A 100 -24.52 -1.31 4.56
CA LYS A 100 -25.54 -0.46 3.94
C LYS A 100 -25.99 0.64 4.89
N ASN A 101 -26.32 0.29 6.13
CA ASN A 101 -26.76 1.25 7.13
C ASN A 101 -25.67 2.29 7.44
N PHE A 102 -24.40 1.90 7.52
CA PHE A 102 -23.30 2.84 7.69
C PHE A 102 -23.16 3.75 6.46
N PHE A 103 -23.10 3.19 5.25
CA PHE A 103 -22.94 3.97 4.02
C PHE A 103 -24.03 5.04 3.84
N LEU A 104 -25.29 4.70 4.15
CA LEU A 104 -26.41 5.64 4.04
C LEU A 104 -26.35 6.77 5.08
N LYS A 105 -25.69 6.55 6.22
CA LYS A 105 -25.54 7.54 7.30
C LYS A 105 -24.28 8.40 7.17
N LEU A 106 -23.27 7.96 6.44
CA LEU A 106 -22.03 8.72 6.25
C LEU A 106 -22.34 10.08 5.61
N GLU A 107 -21.77 11.16 6.13
CA GLU A 107 -21.76 12.48 5.51
C GLU A 107 -20.59 12.54 4.52
N ILE A 108 -20.91 12.40 3.23
CA ILE A 108 -19.97 12.44 2.11
C ILE A 108 -20.58 13.27 0.97
N SER A 109 -19.73 13.77 0.06
CA SER A 109 -20.21 14.54 -1.09
C SER A 109 -21.12 13.70 -1.99
N SER A 110 -21.97 14.37 -2.77
CA SER A 110 -22.87 13.71 -3.71
C SER A 110 -22.11 12.92 -4.78
N GLU A 111 -20.96 13.41 -5.23
CA GLU A 111 -20.10 12.74 -6.21
C GLU A 111 -19.57 11.40 -5.66
N VAL A 112 -18.97 11.41 -4.46
CA VAL A 112 -18.46 10.21 -3.81
C VAL A 112 -19.61 9.24 -3.51
N ARG A 113 -20.74 9.75 -3.02
CA ARG A 113 -21.92 8.92 -2.76
C ARG A 113 -22.43 8.23 -4.03
N ASN A 114 -22.64 8.98 -5.11
CA ASN A 114 -23.18 8.42 -6.35
C ASN A 114 -22.23 7.37 -6.94
N TYR A 115 -20.92 7.63 -6.90
CA TYR A 115 -19.93 6.66 -7.35
C TYR A 115 -20.01 5.35 -6.57
N PHE A 116 -19.99 5.40 -5.23
CA PHE A 116 -20.02 4.19 -4.41
C PHE A 116 -21.39 3.53 -4.29
N GLN A 117 -22.49 4.27 -4.45
CA GLN A 117 -23.84 3.68 -4.50
C GLN A 117 -23.92 2.67 -5.64
N ASN A 118 -23.45 3.04 -6.84
CA ASN A 118 -23.43 2.13 -7.99
C ASN A 118 -22.61 0.86 -7.71
N ILE A 119 -21.44 1.01 -7.08
CA ILE A 119 -20.58 -0.14 -6.73
C ILE A 119 -21.24 -1.01 -5.66
N PHE A 120 -21.75 -0.42 -4.59
CA PHE A 120 -22.40 -1.14 -3.51
C PHE A 120 -23.66 -1.87 -3.97
N ASP A 121 -24.44 -1.28 -4.89
CA ASP A 121 -25.57 -1.96 -5.51
C ASP A 121 -25.12 -3.15 -6.36
N GLU A 122 -24.03 -3.05 -7.11
CA GLU A 122 -23.50 -4.19 -7.88
C GLU A 122 -23.02 -5.33 -6.97
N ILE A 123 -22.26 -5.01 -5.92
CA ILE A 123 -21.70 -6.02 -5.00
C ILE A 123 -22.66 -6.40 -3.86
N GLN A 124 -23.90 -5.89 -3.87
CA GLN A 124 -24.93 -6.14 -2.86
C GLN A 124 -24.42 -5.85 -1.43
N PHE A 125 -23.74 -4.72 -1.25
CA PHE A 125 -23.16 -4.26 0.01
C PHE A 125 -22.20 -5.26 0.70
N THR A 126 -21.57 -6.16 -0.06
CA THR A 126 -20.39 -6.89 0.41
C THR A 126 -19.19 -5.93 0.57
N SER A 127 -18.07 -6.44 1.09
CA SER A 127 -16.87 -5.64 1.40
C SER A 127 -16.18 -5.08 0.15
N LEU A 128 -15.69 -3.83 0.24
CA LEU A 128 -14.84 -3.19 -0.78
C LEU A 128 -13.36 -3.61 -0.72
N LEU A 129 -12.89 -4.17 0.41
CA LEU A 129 -11.47 -4.28 0.77
C LEU A 129 -10.63 -5.17 -0.17
N TYR A 130 -11.27 -6.01 -0.99
CA TYR A 130 -10.58 -6.92 -1.91
C TYR A 130 -11.10 -6.82 -3.36
N LEU A 131 -11.67 -5.66 -3.72
CA LEU A 131 -12.23 -5.43 -5.06
C LEU A 131 -11.24 -4.82 -6.06
N GLY A 132 -10.04 -4.44 -5.65
CA GLY A 132 -9.03 -3.93 -6.57
C GLY A 132 -8.39 -5.04 -7.41
N LYS A 133 -7.70 -4.64 -8.47
CA LYS A 133 -6.97 -5.56 -9.36
C LYS A 133 -5.80 -6.22 -8.62
N TRP A 134 -5.12 -5.45 -7.78
CA TRP A 134 -4.02 -5.93 -6.95
C TRP A 134 -4.47 -7.07 -6.03
N GLU A 135 -5.52 -6.89 -5.23
CA GLU A 135 -6.02 -7.91 -4.30
C GLU A 135 -6.52 -9.16 -5.03
N ARG A 136 -7.21 -8.99 -6.17
CA ARG A 136 -7.63 -10.13 -7.02
C ARG A 136 -6.45 -10.96 -7.52
N THR A 137 -5.29 -10.35 -7.76
CA THR A 137 -4.05 -11.09 -8.09
C THR A 137 -3.66 -12.01 -6.95
N PHE A 138 -3.68 -11.51 -5.70
CA PHE A 138 -3.35 -12.33 -4.53
C PHE A 138 -4.38 -13.42 -4.26
N GLN A 139 -5.67 -13.20 -4.56
CA GLN A 139 -6.68 -14.26 -4.48
C GLN A 139 -6.40 -15.42 -5.46
N VAL A 140 -5.85 -15.13 -6.64
CA VAL A 140 -5.39 -16.16 -7.59
C VAL A 140 -4.13 -16.84 -7.07
N LEU A 141 -3.15 -16.07 -6.61
CA LEU A 141 -1.91 -16.60 -6.03
C LEU A 141 -2.17 -17.53 -4.84
N ALA A 142 -3.09 -17.16 -3.94
CA ALA A 142 -3.47 -17.99 -2.80
C ALA A 142 -3.99 -19.37 -3.22
N LYS A 143 -4.74 -19.46 -4.33
CA LYS A 143 -5.21 -20.73 -4.89
C LYS A 143 -4.03 -21.55 -5.44
N ILE A 144 -3.09 -20.92 -6.13
CA ILE A 144 -1.86 -21.55 -6.64
C ILE A 144 -1.02 -22.08 -5.47
N ASN A 145 -0.82 -21.28 -4.43
CA ASN A 145 -0.10 -21.67 -3.22
C ASN A 145 -0.73 -22.89 -2.56
N ARG A 146 -2.05 -22.88 -2.37
CA ARG A 146 -2.77 -24.03 -1.81
C ARG A 146 -2.60 -25.29 -2.66
N ALA A 147 -2.69 -25.16 -3.99
CA ALA A 147 -2.55 -26.29 -4.90
C ALA A 147 -1.13 -26.88 -4.90
N LEU A 148 -0.10 -26.03 -4.93
CA LEU A 148 1.30 -26.48 -5.04
C LEU A 148 1.89 -26.91 -3.71
N LEU A 149 1.61 -26.20 -2.61
CA LEU A 149 2.17 -26.51 -1.30
C LEU A 149 1.38 -27.62 -0.59
N GLY A 150 0.08 -27.78 -0.89
CA GLY A 150 -0.77 -28.86 -0.39
C GLY A 150 -1.42 -28.56 0.95
N ARG A 151 -1.65 -29.59 1.78
CA ARG A 151 -2.46 -29.53 3.01
C ARG A 151 -1.97 -28.49 4.03
N ASP A 152 -0.67 -28.26 4.10
CA ASP A 152 -0.04 -27.34 5.05
C ASP A 152 0.55 -26.09 4.37
N PHE A 153 -0.10 -25.63 3.29
CA PHE A 153 0.34 -24.47 2.52
C PHE A 153 0.62 -23.25 3.39
N ASP A 154 -0.19 -23.01 4.42
CA ASP A 154 -0.11 -21.85 5.31
C ASP A 154 0.62 -22.13 6.63
N ARG A 155 1.26 -23.29 6.82
CA ARG A 155 1.92 -23.62 8.11
C ARG A 155 2.93 -22.56 8.55
N ILE A 156 3.61 -21.90 7.60
CA ILE A 156 4.53 -20.78 7.90
C ILE A 156 3.84 -19.60 8.62
N LEU A 157 2.52 -19.42 8.45
CA LEU A 157 1.72 -18.35 9.05
C LEU A 157 1.09 -18.73 10.41
N ARG A 158 1.40 -19.90 10.95
CA ARG A 158 0.78 -20.42 12.19
C ARG A 158 1.71 -20.34 13.41
N PHE A 159 2.86 -19.66 13.29
CA PHE A 159 3.85 -19.53 14.37
C PHE A 159 3.74 -18.18 15.06
N ASP A 160 3.85 -18.20 16.40
CA ASP A 160 3.96 -17.00 17.25
C ASP A 160 5.40 -16.73 17.72
N ASP A 161 6.33 -17.65 17.46
CA ASP A 161 7.76 -17.56 17.80
C ASP A 161 8.65 -17.62 16.55
N LEU A 162 9.57 -16.67 16.45
CA LEU A 162 10.40 -16.48 15.26
C LEU A 162 11.43 -17.61 15.12
N ASN A 163 11.94 -18.13 16.23
CA ASN A 163 12.92 -19.22 16.19
C ASN A 163 12.28 -20.53 15.72
N ALA A 164 11.07 -20.82 16.19
CA ALA A 164 10.26 -21.95 15.71
C ALA A 164 9.91 -21.81 14.23
N GLN A 165 9.49 -20.61 13.80
CA GLN A 165 9.23 -20.31 12.38
C GLN A 165 10.48 -20.53 11.51
N LYS A 166 11.64 -20.00 11.91
CA LYS A 166 12.92 -20.19 11.23
C LYS A 166 13.29 -21.67 11.15
N LYS A 167 13.15 -22.41 12.24
CA LYS A 167 13.43 -23.85 12.27
C LYS A 167 12.55 -24.62 11.30
N TYR A 168 11.26 -24.31 11.25
CA TYR A 168 10.35 -24.88 10.27
C TYR A 168 10.76 -24.50 8.84
N TYR A 169 11.05 -23.21 8.59
CA TYR A 169 11.48 -22.72 7.30
C TYR A 169 12.75 -23.42 6.80
N GLN A 170 13.73 -23.66 7.67
CA GLN A 170 14.99 -24.30 7.31
C GLN A 170 14.87 -25.81 7.08
N ASN A 171 14.08 -26.51 7.91
CA ASN A 171 14.14 -27.97 8.00
C ASN A 171 12.93 -28.69 7.37
N GLU A 172 11.77 -28.05 7.31
CA GLU A 172 10.50 -28.72 6.98
C GLU A 172 9.71 -28.01 5.86
N PHE A 173 9.98 -26.73 5.60
CA PHE A 173 9.26 -25.97 4.59
C PHE A 173 9.50 -26.57 3.19
N PRO A 174 8.46 -26.70 2.35
CA PRO A 174 8.55 -27.36 1.05
C PRO A 174 9.24 -26.48 -0.01
N HIS A 175 10.55 -26.23 0.15
CA HIS A 175 11.35 -25.32 -0.67
C HIS A 175 11.22 -25.57 -2.17
N TYR A 176 11.24 -26.82 -2.63
CA TYR A 176 11.13 -27.11 -4.07
C TYR A 176 9.77 -26.68 -4.65
N ARG A 177 8.68 -26.89 -3.91
CA ARG A 177 7.34 -26.44 -4.31
C ARG A 177 7.23 -24.93 -4.24
N TRP A 178 7.83 -24.31 -3.22
CA TRP A 178 7.89 -22.87 -3.10
C TRP A 178 8.67 -22.21 -4.24
N LYS A 179 9.82 -22.76 -4.62
CA LYS A 179 10.58 -22.29 -5.79
C LYS A 179 9.74 -22.40 -7.07
N ALA A 180 8.92 -23.43 -7.22
CA ALA A 180 7.98 -23.53 -8.34
C ALA A 180 6.90 -22.43 -8.31
N VAL A 181 6.34 -22.11 -7.14
CA VAL A 181 5.44 -20.94 -6.97
C VAL A 181 6.15 -19.66 -7.42
N ILE A 182 7.35 -19.38 -6.90
CA ILE A 182 8.11 -18.17 -7.23
C ILE A 182 8.47 -18.13 -8.70
N PHE A 183 8.76 -19.26 -9.34
CA PHE A 183 9.03 -19.33 -10.77
C PHE A 183 7.80 -18.98 -11.61
N LEU A 184 6.61 -19.44 -11.19
CA LEU A 184 5.35 -19.04 -11.83
C LEU A 184 5.10 -17.54 -11.67
N LEU A 185 5.35 -16.99 -10.48
CA LEU A 185 5.30 -15.55 -10.22
C LEU A 185 6.34 -14.78 -11.05
N GLY A 186 7.57 -15.28 -11.17
CA GLY A 186 8.63 -14.64 -11.95
C GLY A 186 8.36 -14.61 -13.46
N ASN A 187 7.29 -15.27 -13.94
CA ASN A 187 6.91 -15.24 -15.34
C ASN A 187 6.18 -13.92 -15.68
N LYS A 188 6.85 -13.07 -16.44
CA LYS A 188 6.35 -11.77 -16.94
C LYS A 188 4.96 -11.88 -17.57
N ALA A 189 4.63 -12.97 -18.26
CA ALA A 189 3.29 -13.14 -18.87
C ALA A 189 2.19 -13.34 -17.82
N LEU A 190 2.48 -14.04 -16.71
CA LEU A 190 1.54 -14.23 -15.61
C LEU A 190 1.35 -12.93 -14.83
N PHE A 191 2.42 -12.18 -14.56
CA PHE A 191 2.32 -10.86 -13.91
C PHE A 191 1.64 -9.80 -14.79
N ASN A 192 1.94 -9.75 -16.10
CA ASN A 192 1.27 -8.87 -17.05
C ASN A 192 -0.23 -9.18 -17.17
N ALA A 193 -0.63 -10.45 -17.09
CA ALA A 193 -2.03 -10.83 -17.13
C ALA A 193 -2.78 -10.51 -15.82
N LEU A 194 -2.07 -10.48 -14.68
CA LEU A 194 -2.67 -10.35 -13.35
C LEU A 194 -2.74 -8.90 -12.84
N LEU A 195 -1.71 -8.07 -13.05
CA LEU A 195 -1.60 -6.76 -12.38
C LEU A 195 -1.84 -5.55 -13.29
N TYR A 196 -1.38 -5.56 -14.55
CA TYR A 196 -1.41 -4.36 -15.41
C TYR A 196 -1.67 -4.67 -16.88
N LYS A 197 -2.76 -4.11 -17.43
CA LYS A 197 -3.02 -4.08 -18.88
C LYS A 197 -2.10 -3.06 -19.57
N GLY A 198 -0.81 -3.32 -19.68
CA GLY A 198 0.06 -2.60 -20.62
C GLY A 198 1.48 -2.31 -20.14
N ASP A 199 1.65 -1.66 -19.00
CA ASP A 199 2.94 -1.07 -18.63
C ASP A 199 3.55 -1.73 -17.40
N PHE A 200 4.01 -2.98 -17.55
CA PHE A 200 4.81 -3.61 -16.53
C PHE A 200 6.15 -2.88 -16.39
N ILE A 201 6.56 -2.61 -15.16
CA ILE A 201 7.83 -1.93 -14.87
C ILE A 201 8.97 -2.69 -15.55
N GLU A 202 9.70 -1.97 -16.40
CA GLU A 202 10.93 -2.45 -17.00
C GLU A 202 12.02 -2.50 -15.92
N LYS A 203 12.24 -3.71 -15.40
CA LYS A 203 13.26 -4.02 -14.40
C LYS A 203 14.65 -3.54 -14.86
N ASN A 204 15.29 -2.71 -14.05
CA ASN A 204 16.72 -2.38 -14.18
C ASN A 204 17.55 -2.93 -13.00
N SER A 205 16.92 -3.62 -12.04
CA SER A 205 17.63 -4.41 -11.04
C SER A 205 18.50 -5.49 -11.72
N PRO A 206 19.75 -5.69 -11.27
CA PRO A 206 20.63 -6.71 -11.83
C PRO A 206 20.16 -8.15 -11.51
N GLU A 207 19.35 -8.34 -10.46
CA GLU A 207 18.86 -9.65 -10.02
C GLU A 207 17.86 -10.26 -10.99
N SER A 208 17.79 -11.59 -11.14
CA SER A 208 16.69 -12.20 -11.89
C SER A 208 15.35 -11.92 -11.17
N HIS A 209 14.21 -11.96 -11.88
CA HIS A 209 12.90 -11.83 -11.23
C HIS A 209 12.71 -12.91 -10.15
N PHE A 210 13.21 -14.12 -10.40
CA PHE A 210 13.18 -15.20 -9.42
C PHE A 210 13.95 -14.83 -8.16
N ASP A 211 15.21 -14.39 -8.30
CA ASP A 211 16.06 -14.06 -7.16
C ASP A 211 15.48 -12.87 -6.36
N TYR A 212 14.97 -11.85 -7.06
CA TYR A 212 14.33 -10.70 -6.43
C TYR A 212 13.19 -11.11 -5.49
N TYR A 213 12.23 -11.88 -6.00
CA TYR A 213 11.11 -12.34 -5.17
C TYR A 213 11.55 -13.38 -4.14
N TYR A 214 12.41 -14.32 -4.51
CA TYR A 214 12.87 -15.37 -3.58
C TYR A 214 13.58 -14.76 -2.37
N ASN A 215 14.48 -13.80 -2.59
CA ASN A 215 15.18 -13.09 -1.52
C ASN A 215 14.22 -12.25 -0.67
N ALA A 216 13.22 -11.60 -1.27
CA ALA A 216 12.22 -10.84 -0.51
C ALA A 216 11.37 -11.76 0.40
N PHE A 217 10.90 -12.89 -0.12
CA PHE A 217 10.16 -13.86 0.70
C PHE A 217 11.04 -14.55 1.75
N ASP A 218 12.30 -14.83 1.45
CA ASP A 218 13.26 -15.34 2.44
C ASP A 218 13.39 -14.39 3.63
N ARG A 219 13.54 -13.08 3.38
CA ARG A 219 13.51 -12.06 4.44
C ARG A 219 12.19 -12.09 5.22
N LEU A 220 11.05 -12.10 4.54
CA LEU A 220 9.73 -12.12 5.19
C LEU A 220 9.52 -13.36 6.08
N PHE A 221 10.09 -14.51 5.73
CA PHE A 221 9.97 -15.74 6.53
C PHE A 221 11.01 -15.85 7.65
N THR A 222 12.07 -15.04 7.62
CA THR A 222 13.20 -15.17 8.55
C THR A 222 13.47 -13.94 9.40
N GLN A 223 12.95 -12.76 9.07
CA GLN A 223 13.23 -11.54 9.84
C GLN A 223 12.14 -11.18 10.84
N ASP A 224 10.89 -11.57 10.60
CA ASP A 224 9.77 -11.38 11.53
C ASP A 224 8.77 -12.55 11.45
N ILE A 225 7.81 -12.55 12.37
CA ILE A 225 6.68 -13.47 12.38
C ILE A 225 5.84 -13.25 11.13
N ALA A 226 5.75 -14.29 10.30
CA ALA A 226 5.09 -14.26 9.01
C ALA A 226 3.60 -13.91 9.14
N GLN A 227 2.95 -14.36 10.22
CA GLN A 227 1.54 -14.05 10.50
C GLN A 227 1.29 -12.55 10.65
N LYS A 228 2.27 -11.73 11.02
CA LYS A 228 2.11 -10.28 11.14
C LYS A 228 2.11 -9.54 9.80
N SER A 229 2.60 -10.18 8.74
CA SER A 229 2.62 -9.58 7.41
C SER A 229 1.26 -9.74 6.73
N PHE A 230 0.53 -8.63 6.59
CA PHE A 230 -0.71 -8.61 5.81
C PHE A 230 -0.45 -9.07 4.36
N PHE A 231 0.71 -8.72 3.80
CA PHE A 231 1.13 -9.13 2.47
C PHE A 231 1.29 -10.65 2.36
N LEU A 232 1.97 -11.31 3.31
CA LEU A 232 2.04 -12.77 3.31
C LEU A 232 0.65 -13.39 3.49
N GLN A 233 -0.23 -12.82 4.32
CA GLN A 233 -1.60 -13.32 4.41
C GLN A 233 -2.35 -13.20 3.09
N LEU A 234 -2.18 -12.12 2.33
CA LEU A 234 -2.72 -12.01 0.97
C LEU A 234 -2.13 -13.09 0.06
N CYS A 235 -0.82 -13.30 0.05
CA CYS A 235 -0.18 -14.33 -0.77
C CYS A 235 -0.71 -15.75 -0.49
N PHE A 236 -0.94 -16.10 0.77
CA PHE A 236 -1.33 -17.47 1.14
C PHE A 236 -2.86 -17.65 1.23
N TYR A 237 -3.59 -16.68 1.77
CA TYR A 237 -5.04 -16.78 2.00
C TYR A 237 -5.88 -15.99 0.99
N GLY A 238 -5.30 -15.02 0.27
CA GLY A 238 -6.02 -14.12 -0.64
C GLY A 238 -6.81 -13.03 0.07
N LYS A 239 -6.67 -12.95 1.40
CA LYS A 239 -7.31 -11.99 2.31
C LYS A 239 -6.55 -11.93 3.63
N ILE A 240 -6.85 -10.94 4.45
CA ILE A 240 -6.40 -10.92 5.85
C ILE A 240 -7.25 -11.92 6.63
N ASN A 241 -6.60 -12.80 7.38
CA ASN A 241 -7.17 -13.95 8.06
C ASN A 241 -6.82 -14.02 9.56
N SER A 242 -6.14 -13.01 10.11
CA SER A 242 -5.94 -12.88 11.55
C SER A 242 -5.81 -11.43 11.98
N ILE A 243 -6.00 -11.16 13.28
CA ILE A 243 -5.81 -9.84 13.90
C ILE A 243 -4.37 -9.36 13.71
N ALA A 244 -3.39 -10.26 13.83
CA ALA A 244 -1.97 -9.92 13.72
C ALA A 244 -1.58 -9.39 12.33
N GLY A 245 -2.29 -9.78 11.27
CA GLY A 245 -2.06 -9.29 9.91
C GLY A 245 -2.98 -8.14 9.50
N VAL A 246 -3.72 -7.53 10.43
CA VAL A 246 -4.44 -6.30 10.14
C VAL A 246 -3.38 -5.19 9.93
N PRO A 247 -3.37 -4.52 8.77
CA PRO A 247 -2.36 -3.51 8.45
C PRO A 247 -2.49 -2.28 9.35
N VAL A 248 -1.43 -1.49 9.43
CA VAL A 248 -1.36 -0.29 10.28
C VAL A 248 -2.46 0.73 10.00
N GLU A 249 -2.94 0.81 8.75
CA GLU A 249 -4.09 1.65 8.37
C GLU A 249 -5.36 1.32 9.16
N ALA A 250 -5.58 0.04 9.48
CA ALA A 250 -6.76 -0.44 10.18
C ALA A 250 -6.53 -0.62 11.69
N SER A 251 -5.38 -0.20 12.22
CA SER A 251 -5.10 -0.25 13.65
C SER A 251 -5.97 0.73 14.45
N LEU A 252 -6.24 0.41 15.72
CA LEU A 252 -6.97 1.30 16.62
C LEU A 252 -6.25 2.64 16.80
N GLU A 253 -4.92 2.61 16.93
CA GLU A 253 -4.08 3.80 17.07
C GLU A 253 -4.22 4.73 15.86
N THR A 254 -4.06 4.19 14.65
CA THR A 254 -4.24 4.98 13.42
C THR A 254 -5.66 5.54 13.34
N HIS A 255 -6.68 4.72 13.62
CA HIS A 255 -8.06 5.18 13.61
C HIS A 255 -8.29 6.34 14.57
N GLN A 256 -7.86 6.22 15.83
CA GLN A 256 -8.01 7.27 16.83
C GLN A 256 -7.28 8.56 16.44
N ARG A 257 -6.04 8.43 15.94
CA ARG A 257 -5.23 9.55 15.48
C ARG A 257 -5.88 10.30 14.32
N ILE A 258 -6.37 9.58 13.30
CA ILE A 258 -7.06 10.21 12.17
C ILE A 258 -8.37 10.81 12.64
N SER A 259 -9.18 10.07 13.40
CA SER A 259 -10.49 10.54 13.88
C SER A 259 -10.36 11.85 14.66
N GLY A 260 -9.42 11.92 15.61
CA GLY A 260 -9.15 13.09 16.43
C GLY A 260 -8.30 14.19 15.78
N SER A 261 -7.81 14.01 14.55
CA SER A 261 -6.94 15.00 13.91
C SER A 261 -7.68 16.27 13.49
N HIS A 262 -6.96 17.39 13.48
CA HIS A 262 -7.35 18.63 12.80
C HIS A 262 -6.62 18.83 11.46
N THR A 263 -5.94 17.79 10.97
CA THR A 263 -5.27 17.81 9.67
C THR A 263 -6.29 18.12 8.58
N LYS A 264 -5.99 19.12 7.75
CA LYS A 264 -6.79 19.45 6.57
C LYS A 264 -6.30 18.61 5.39
N THR A 265 -7.18 17.74 4.91
CA THR A 265 -6.89 16.89 3.75
C THR A 265 -7.34 17.59 2.47
N HIS A 266 -6.45 17.67 1.48
CA HIS A 266 -6.71 18.20 0.16
C HIS A 266 -6.57 17.09 -0.86
N TYR A 267 -7.56 16.95 -1.75
CA TYR A 267 -7.57 15.93 -2.79
C TYR A 267 -7.35 16.59 -4.15
N LEU A 268 -6.33 16.14 -4.88
CA LEU A 268 -5.94 16.67 -6.17
C LEU A 268 -6.01 15.56 -7.23
N ASN A 269 -6.83 15.77 -8.27
CA ASN A 269 -6.82 14.90 -9.44
C ASN A 269 -5.79 15.41 -10.45
N GLU A 270 -4.52 15.28 -10.09
CA GLU A 270 -3.38 15.81 -10.84
C GLU A 270 -2.17 14.87 -10.72
N ASP A 271 -1.28 14.91 -11.70
CA ASP A 271 0.04 14.28 -11.63
C ASP A 271 0.93 14.97 -10.58
N LEU A 272 1.67 14.17 -9.82
CA LEU A 272 2.51 14.65 -8.72
C LEU A 272 3.62 15.61 -9.20
N ILE A 273 4.18 15.37 -10.39
CA ILE A 273 5.30 16.16 -10.90
C ILE A 273 4.80 17.54 -11.29
N THR A 274 3.67 17.61 -11.99
CA THR A 274 3.03 18.87 -12.40
C THR A 274 2.72 19.74 -11.18
N HIS A 275 2.10 19.16 -10.16
CA HIS A 275 1.75 19.86 -8.93
C HIS A 275 2.99 20.36 -8.17
N LEU A 276 3.97 19.48 -7.90
CA LEU A 276 5.17 19.84 -7.13
C LEU A 276 6.06 20.83 -7.89
N LYS A 277 6.15 20.71 -9.22
CA LYS A 277 6.93 21.62 -10.08
C LYS A 277 6.35 23.03 -10.12
N SER A 278 5.03 23.18 -9.93
CA SER A 278 4.39 24.50 -9.90
C SER A 278 4.91 25.40 -8.78
N GLY A 279 5.37 24.81 -7.66
CA GLY A 279 5.84 25.56 -6.48
C GLY A 279 4.75 26.37 -5.77
N ASN A 280 3.48 26.22 -6.15
CA ASN A 280 2.35 26.95 -5.55
C ASN A 280 2.14 26.60 -4.06
N LYS A 281 2.56 25.40 -3.64
CA LYS A 281 2.59 24.96 -2.25
C LYS A 281 3.85 24.15 -2.02
N THR A 282 4.47 24.35 -0.85
CA THR A 282 5.69 23.64 -0.44
C THR A 282 5.44 22.68 0.72
N TYR A 283 6.21 21.61 0.76
CA TYR A 283 6.03 20.49 1.69
C TYR A 283 7.28 20.25 2.53
N ASP A 284 7.06 19.80 3.77
CA ASP A 284 8.13 19.34 4.68
C ASP A 284 8.37 17.84 4.51
N PHE A 285 7.39 17.10 3.97
CA PHE A 285 7.47 15.65 3.79
C PHE A 285 6.75 15.22 2.51
N LEU A 286 7.39 14.37 1.72
CA LEU A 286 6.83 13.73 0.53
C LEU A 286 6.81 12.20 0.69
N SER A 287 5.67 11.59 0.39
CA SER A 287 5.49 10.13 0.37
C SER A 287 5.08 9.65 -1.02
N LEU A 288 6.06 9.29 -1.85
CA LEU A 288 5.88 9.15 -3.31
C LEU A 288 5.45 7.75 -3.78
N SER A 289 5.34 6.77 -2.89
CA SER A 289 5.04 5.36 -3.25
C SER A 289 6.07 4.83 -4.27
N ASP A 290 5.67 3.85 -5.07
CA ASP A 290 6.48 3.27 -6.15
C ASP A 290 6.38 4.00 -7.50
N VAL A 291 5.65 5.13 -7.57
CA VAL A 291 5.42 5.90 -8.80
C VAL A 291 6.71 6.21 -9.58
N PRO A 292 7.82 6.62 -8.93
CA PRO A 292 9.07 6.87 -9.66
C PRO A 292 9.62 5.67 -10.44
N SER A 293 9.24 4.43 -10.10
CA SER A 293 9.63 3.22 -10.85
C SER A 293 9.08 3.19 -12.28
N TYR A 294 8.02 3.95 -12.55
CA TYR A 294 7.36 4.04 -13.86
C TYR A 294 7.92 5.15 -14.74
N PHE A 295 8.72 6.08 -14.21
CA PHE A 295 9.29 7.17 -14.99
C PHE A 295 10.34 6.68 -15.98
N ARG A 296 10.45 7.34 -17.14
CA ARG A 296 11.42 7.04 -18.20
C ARG A 296 12.00 8.30 -18.81
N GLY A 297 13.15 8.16 -19.45
CA GLY A 297 13.82 9.22 -20.21
C GLY A 297 14.06 10.46 -19.36
N GLU A 298 13.78 11.63 -19.94
CA GLU A 298 14.00 12.93 -19.29
C GLU A 298 13.26 13.07 -17.95
N LEU A 299 12.06 12.50 -17.83
CA LEU A 299 11.32 12.53 -16.58
C LEU A 299 12.04 11.73 -15.48
N GLU A 300 12.52 10.51 -15.79
CA GLU A 300 13.28 9.69 -14.84
C GLU A 300 14.54 10.40 -14.37
N GLU A 301 15.29 10.99 -15.31
CA GLU A 301 16.56 11.67 -15.03
C GLU A 301 16.36 12.91 -14.15
N ASN A 302 15.24 13.62 -14.31
CA ASN A 302 15.06 14.95 -13.74
C ASN A 302 13.94 15.07 -12.71
N PHE A 303 13.20 14.00 -12.35
CA PHE A 303 12.03 14.15 -11.47
C PHE A 303 12.38 14.77 -10.11
N MET A 304 13.50 14.38 -9.48
CA MET A 304 13.97 14.97 -8.22
C MET A 304 14.28 16.46 -8.37
N GLN A 305 14.77 16.90 -9.53
CA GLN A 305 15.01 18.31 -9.82
C GLN A 305 13.69 19.05 -10.08
N ASN A 306 12.75 18.42 -10.79
CA ASN A 306 11.44 18.97 -11.12
C ASN A 306 10.59 19.22 -9.87
N ILE A 307 10.72 18.41 -8.81
CA ILE A 307 9.92 18.58 -7.58
C ILE A 307 10.47 19.63 -6.61
N ARG A 308 11.73 20.09 -6.79
CA ARG A 308 12.37 21.08 -5.90
C ARG A 308 11.52 22.32 -5.60
N PRO A 309 10.81 22.94 -6.55
CA PRO A 309 9.97 24.10 -6.27
C PRO A 309 8.88 23.84 -5.21
N GLY A 310 8.46 22.58 -5.06
CA GLY A 310 7.49 22.14 -4.06
C GLY A 310 8.09 21.72 -2.71
N LEU A 311 9.40 21.92 -2.49
CA LEU A 311 10.09 21.48 -1.28
C LEU A 311 10.50 22.66 -0.40
N ARG A 312 10.38 22.48 0.92
CA ARG A 312 11.04 23.35 1.89
C ARG A 312 12.45 22.85 2.19
N PRO A 313 13.41 23.74 2.52
CA PRO A 313 14.72 23.29 3.00
C PRO A 313 14.59 22.29 4.15
N GLY A 314 15.32 21.18 4.08
CA GLY A 314 15.25 20.07 5.03
C GLY A 314 14.07 19.11 4.83
N ALA A 315 13.25 19.29 3.79
CA ALA A 315 12.13 18.38 3.51
C ALA A 315 12.60 16.94 3.31
N ILE A 316 11.83 15.98 3.82
CA ILE A 316 12.11 14.55 3.68
C ILE A 316 11.27 13.94 2.56
N ILE A 317 11.91 13.13 1.72
CA ILE A 317 11.28 12.47 0.58
C ILE A 317 11.45 10.97 0.76
N VAL A 318 10.34 10.23 0.85
CA VAL A 318 10.32 8.77 0.90
C VAL A 318 9.87 8.24 -0.46
N ASN A 319 10.78 7.53 -1.13
CA ASN A 319 10.56 6.86 -2.40
C ASN A 319 10.61 5.35 -2.21
N ARG A 320 9.73 4.63 -2.90
CA ARG A 320 9.79 3.18 -3.01
C ARG A 320 10.12 2.82 -4.44
N TYR A 321 10.90 1.77 -4.63
CA TYR A 321 11.21 1.24 -5.96
C TYR A 321 10.83 -0.22 -6.05
N TYR A 322 10.07 -0.56 -7.08
CA TYR A 322 9.66 -1.93 -7.36
C TYR A 322 10.27 -2.39 -8.67
N LEU A 323 11.19 -3.38 -8.63
CA LEU A 323 11.95 -3.94 -9.78
C LEU A 323 12.84 -2.94 -10.55
N ARG A 324 12.52 -1.66 -10.54
CA ARG A 324 13.28 -0.59 -11.18
C ARG A 324 13.53 0.55 -10.22
N LYS A 325 14.80 0.85 -10.00
CA LYS A 325 15.24 2.05 -9.29
C LYS A 325 15.53 3.16 -10.30
N ALA A 326 14.85 4.29 -10.18
CA ALA A 326 15.05 5.41 -11.10
C ALA A 326 16.48 5.96 -10.99
N ASN A 327 17.16 6.13 -12.13
CA ASN A 327 18.46 6.80 -12.18
C ASN A 327 18.26 8.30 -12.38
N CYS A 328 18.18 9.04 -11.27
CA CYS A 328 17.83 10.46 -11.28
C CYS A 328 18.97 11.34 -10.75
N ASN A 329 18.99 12.60 -11.17
CA ASN A 329 19.90 13.60 -10.63
C ASN A 329 19.51 13.92 -9.17
N LEU A 330 20.38 13.54 -8.23
CA LEU A 330 20.23 13.77 -6.79
C LEU A 330 21.02 14.99 -6.29
N SER A 331 21.53 15.85 -7.17
CA SER A 331 22.14 17.12 -6.73
C SER A 331 21.16 17.85 -5.81
N GLY A 332 21.64 18.45 -4.72
CA GLY A 332 20.82 19.13 -3.69
C GLY A 332 19.95 18.19 -2.83
N PHE A 333 20.24 16.89 -2.83
CA PHE A 333 19.61 15.91 -1.95
C PHE A 333 20.66 15.08 -1.23
N GLU A 334 20.51 14.94 0.08
CA GLU A 334 21.29 14.03 0.90
C GLU A 334 20.54 12.68 1.01
N ASP A 335 21.23 11.56 0.72
CA ASP A 335 20.69 10.21 0.95
C ASP A 335 20.90 9.80 2.41
N ILE A 336 19.80 9.81 3.17
CA ILE A 336 19.76 9.45 4.60
C ILE A 336 19.16 8.05 4.82
N THR A 337 19.03 7.23 3.76
CA THR A 337 18.40 5.91 3.83
C THR A 337 19.04 5.01 4.89
N LYS A 338 20.38 5.08 5.03
CA LYS A 338 21.13 4.25 5.99
C LYS A 338 20.79 4.56 7.45
N ASP A 339 20.41 5.80 7.74
CA ASP A 339 20.06 6.24 9.09
C ASP A 339 18.73 5.62 9.55
N HIS A 340 17.94 5.13 8.60
CA HIS A 340 16.62 4.53 8.83
C HIS A 340 16.55 3.03 8.48
N LYS A 341 17.71 2.37 8.34
CA LYS A 341 17.79 0.95 7.92
C LYS A 341 16.96 0.00 8.79
N ASP A 342 16.91 0.24 10.11
CA ASP A 342 16.22 -0.66 11.05
C ASP A 342 14.70 -0.49 10.92
N LEU A 343 14.25 0.74 10.67
CA LEU A 343 12.84 1.04 10.38
C LEU A 343 12.43 0.38 9.06
N ILE A 344 13.23 0.50 8.00
CA ILE A 344 12.99 -0.13 6.70
C ILE A 344 12.96 -1.66 6.81
N ALA A 345 13.87 -2.26 7.59
CA ALA A 345 13.91 -3.70 7.82
C ALA A 345 12.67 -4.24 8.56
N SER A 346 11.93 -3.36 9.27
CA SER A 346 10.74 -3.74 10.01
C SER A 346 9.44 -3.72 9.19
N GLU A 347 9.47 -3.14 7.97
CA GLU A 347 8.34 -2.99 7.06
C GLU A 347 7.78 -4.37 6.64
N LYS A 348 6.45 -4.53 6.56
CA LYS A 348 5.80 -5.84 6.47
C LYS A 348 5.61 -6.41 5.06
N VAL A 349 6.03 -5.71 4.02
CA VAL A 349 5.89 -6.12 2.61
C VAL A 349 7.25 -6.55 2.03
N GLN A 350 8.34 -5.85 2.33
CA GLN A 350 9.73 -6.13 1.95
C GLN A 350 9.98 -6.36 0.44
N MET A 351 9.03 -5.96 -0.41
CA MET A 351 9.11 -6.06 -1.88
C MET A 351 9.65 -4.80 -2.55
N TYR A 352 9.91 -3.75 -1.78
CA TYR A 352 10.31 -2.43 -2.28
C TYR A 352 11.70 -2.06 -1.75
N ASP A 353 12.51 -1.47 -2.62
CA ASP A 353 13.70 -0.75 -2.18
C ASP A 353 13.27 0.65 -1.73
N ILE A 354 13.29 0.90 -0.43
CA ILE A 354 12.93 2.19 0.15
C ILE A 354 14.16 3.09 0.17
N CYS A 355 14.03 4.29 -0.39
CA CYS A 355 15.06 5.33 -0.34
C CYS A 355 14.49 6.57 0.35
N ILE A 356 15.27 7.19 1.22
CA ILE A 356 14.88 8.36 1.99
C ILE A 356 15.91 9.45 1.74
N TYR A 357 15.45 10.59 1.24
CA TYR A 357 16.29 11.73 0.92
C TYR A 357 15.89 12.96 1.74
N ARG A 358 16.87 13.81 2.05
CA ARG A 358 16.67 15.14 2.62
C ARG A 358 17.03 16.20 1.59
N TYR A 359 16.17 17.21 1.42
CA TYR A 359 16.44 18.31 0.52
C TYR A 359 17.38 19.35 1.15
N GLU A 360 18.55 19.52 0.55
CA GLU A 360 19.60 20.45 0.96
C GLU A 360 19.88 21.40 -0.23
N PRO A 361 19.18 22.56 -0.31
CA PRO A 361 19.11 23.42 -1.50
C PRO A 361 20.44 24.04 -1.94
#